data_AF-A0A537M272-F1
#
_entry.id   AF-A0A537M272-F1
#
_cell.length_a   1.000
_cell.length_b   1.000
_cell.length_c   1.000
_cell.angle_alpha   90.00
_cell.angle_beta   90.00
_cell.angle_gamma   90.00
#
_symmetry.space_group_name_H-M   'P 1'
#
loop_
_entity.id
_entity.type
_entity.pdbx_description
1 polymer ?
#
loop_
_entity_poly.entity_id
_entity_poly.type
_entity_poly.pdbx_seq_one_letter_code
_entity_poly.pdbx_strand_id
1 'polypeptide(L)'
;MRFEGTSNYVATDDLKVAVNAAATLRRPLLVKGEPGTGKTVLAHEIAEALGAPLIEWHVKSTTKAHQGLYEYDAVARLRDGQLGDP
;
A
#
# COMPACT_ATOMS: atom_id res chain seq x y z
N MET A 1 2.14 10.66 -15.73
CA MET A 1 2.95 9.49 -15.36
C MET A 1 2.24 8.26 -15.91
N ARG A 2 2.96 7.32 -16.55
CA ARG A 2 2.36 6.19 -17.26
C ARG A 2 3.08 4.89 -16.89
N PHE A 3 2.33 3.90 -16.43
CA PHE A 3 2.76 2.55 -16.09
C PHE A 3 2.68 1.64 -17.32
N GLU A 4 3.79 0.99 -17.68
CA GLU A 4 3.91 0.05 -18.81
C GLU A 4 4.25 -1.38 -18.35
N GLY A 5 4.35 -1.62 -17.04
CA GLY A 5 5.00 -2.80 -16.47
C GLY A 5 6.45 -2.52 -16.09
N THR A 6 7.14 -3.54 -15.61
CA THR A 6 8.56 -3.47 -15.19
C THR A 6 9.30 -4.73 -15.66
N SER A 7 10.62 -4.81 -15.43
CA SER A 7 11.39 -6.03 -15.70
C SER A 7 10.91 -7.23 -14.88
N ASN A 8 10.25 -6.99 -13.73
CA ASN A 8 9.83 -8.01 -12.78
C ASN A 8 8.32 -8.24 -12.79
N TYR A 9 7.55 -7.43 -13.52
CA TYR A 9 6.10 -7.51 -13.56
C TYR A 9 5.54 -7.26 -14.96
N VAL A 10 5.01 -8.33 -15.55
CA VAL A 10 4.33 -8.28 -16.84
C VAL A 10 2.85 -8.00 -16.60
N ALA A 11 2.41 -6.80 -16.99
CA ALA A 11 1.00 -6.39 -16.91
C ALA A 11 0.31 -6.56 -18.26
N THR A 12 -0.93 -7.07 -18.24
CA THR A 12 -1.80 -7.09 -19.42
C THR A 12 -2.17 -5.67 -19.84
N ASP A 13 -2.59 -5.49 -21.10
CA ASP A 13 -2.99 -4.17 -21.61
C ASP A 13 -4.16 -3.57 -20.81
N ASP A 14 -5.15 -4.39 -20.47
CA ASP A 14 -6.30 -3.97 -19.64
C ASP A 14 -5.85 -3.49 -18.25
N LEU A 15 -4.91 -4.19 -17.62
CA LEU A 15 -4.38 -3.80 -16.31
C LEU A 15 -3.61 -2.49 -16.40
N LYS A 16 -2.79 -2.32 -17.43
CA LYS A 16 -2.07 -1.06 -17.68
C LYS A 16 -3.05 0.10 -17.87
N VAL A 17 -4.13 -0.09 -18.63
CA VAL A 17 -5.17 0.93 -18.82
C VAL A 17 -5.84 1.29 -17.50
N ALA A 18 -6.23 0.30 -16.69
CA ALA A 18 -6.87 0.53 -15.39
C ALA A 18 -5.97 1.32 -14.42
N VAL A 19 -4.69 0.94 -14.32
CA VAL A 19 -3.69 1.63 -13.48
C VAL A 19 -3.50 3.08 -13.95
N ASN A 20 -3.29 3.28 -15.25
CA ASN A 20 -3.06 4.60 -15.81
C ASN A 20 -4.29 5.51 -15.67
N ALA A 21 -5.49 4.98 -15.86
CA ALA A 21 -6.74 5.71 -15.65
C ALA A 21 -6.90 6.12 -14.19
N ALA A 22 -6.68 5.20 -13.24
CA ALA A 22 -6.78 5.48 -11.81
C ALA A 22 -5.78 6.56 -11.36
N ALA A 23 -4.52 6.45 -11.80
CA ALA A 23 -3.48 7.43 -11.52
C ALA A 23 -3.82 8.81 -12.10
N THR A 24 -4.27 8.87 -13.36
CA THR A 24 -4.60 10.12 -14.05
C THR A 24 -5.82 10.79 -13.43
N LEU A 25 -6.87 10.02 -13.11
CA LEU A 25 -8.11 10.53 -12.53
C LEU A 25 -8.01 10.78 -11.02
N ARG A 26 -6.90 10.37 -10.37
CA ARG A 26 -6.72 10.35 -8.92
C ARG A 26 -7.89 9.64 -8.22
N ARG A 27 -8.28 8.49 -8.77
CA ARG A 27 -9.35 7.64 -8.23
C ARG A 27 -8.76 6.35 -7.66
N PRO A 28 -9.35 5.79 -6.58
CA PRO A 28 -8.89 4.53 -6.03
C PRO A 28 -9.10 3.38 -7.03
N LEU A 29 -8.16 2.44 -7.05
CA LEU A 29 -8.22 1.22 -7.86
C LEU A 29 -8.32 0.00 -6.93
N LEU A 30 -9.36 -0.80 -7.10
CA LEU A 30 -9.51 -2.08 -6.40
C LEU A 30 -9.13 -3.22 -7.33
N VAL A 31 -8.14 -4.02 -6.93
CA VAL A 31 -7.66 -5.16 -7.71
C VAL A 31 -8.18 -6.46 -7.10
N LYS A 32 -8.87 -7.28 -7.90
CA LYS A 32 -9.40 -8.60 -7.51
C LYS A 32 -8.74 -9.71 -8.32
N GLY A 33 -8.73 -10.93 -7.79
CA GLY A 33 -8.25 -12.13 -8.49
C GLY A 33 -7.83 -13.23 -7.53
N GLU A 34 -7.46 -14.39 -8.06
CA GLU A 34 -7.05 -15.58 -7.29
C GLU A 34 -5.83 -15.35 -6.39
N PRO A 35 -5.71 -16.02 -5.23
CA PRO A 35 -4.50 -15.96 -4.41
C PRO A 35 -3.23 -16.24 -5.23
N GLY A 36 -2.16 -15.49 -4.98
CA GLY A 36 -0.87 -15.69 -5.68
C GLY A 36 -0.72 -15.00 -7.04
N THR A 37 -1.73 -14.27 -7.56
CA THR A 37 -1.63 -13.59 -8.87
C THR A 37 -0.85 -12.26 -8.87
N GLY A 38 0.02 -12.03 -7.89
CA GLY A 38 0.88 -10.83 -7.87
C GLY A 38 0.17 -9.50 -7.57
N LYS A 39 -1.01 -9.50 -6.92
CA LYS A 39 -1.74 -8.26 -6.55
C LYS A 39 -0.94 -7.34 -5.63
N THR A 40 -0.27 -7.90 -4.63
CA THR A 40 0.60 -7.13 -3.73
C THR A 40 1.80 -6.59 -4.49
N VAL A 41 2.46 -7.45 -5.28
CA VAL A 41 3.62 -7.09 -6.11
C VAL A 41 3.28 -5.95 -7.07
N LEU A 42 2.09 -5.96 -7.69
CA LEU A 42 1.62 -4.87 -8.55
C LEU A 42 1.73 -3.49 -7.88
N ALA A 43 1.39 -3.36 -6.59
CA ALA A 43 1.47 -2.09 -5.88
C ALA A 43 2.93 -1.60 -5.74
N HIS A 44 3.86 -2.50 -5.46
CA HIS A 44 5.30 -2.18 -5.40
C HIS A 44 5.82 -1.72 -6.76
N GLU A 45 5.50 -2.46 -7.82
CA GLU A 45 5.99 -2.22 -9.18
C GLU A 45 5.41 -0.92 -9.77
N ILE A 46 4.15 -0.59 -9.43
CA ILE A 46 3.56 0.71 -9.75
C ILE A 46 4.30 1.83 -9.02
N ALA A 47 4.54 1.69 -7.71
CA ALA A 47 5.21 2.72 -6.92
C ALA A 47 6.64 2.99 -7.44
N GLU A 48 7.40 1.93 -7.73
CA GLU A 48 8.74 2.01 -8.33
C GLU A 48 8.70 2.68 -9.70
N ALA A 49 7.83 2.21 -10.60
CA ALA A 49 7.73 2.75 -11.96
C ALA A 49 7.30 4.23 -12.00
N LEU A 50 6.51 4.67 -11.02
CA LEU A 50 6.06 6.06 -10.92
C LEU A 50 6.98 6.93 -10.06
N GLY A 51 8.02 6.36 -9.43
CA GLY A 51 8.89 7.06 -8.48
C GLY A 51 8.12 7.61 -7.27
N ALA A 52 7.07 6.91 -6.84
CA ALA A 52 6.18 7.31 -5.76
C ALA A 52 6.47 6.52 -4.48
N PRO A 53 6.29 7.12 -3.28
CA PRO A 53 6.38 6.37 -2.04
C PRO A 53 5.23 5.35 -1.94
N LEU A 54 5.56 4.12 -1.53
CA LEU A 54 4.57 3.10 -1.20
C LEU A 54 4.23 3.16 0.29
N ILE A 55 2.95 3.36 0.59
CA ILE A 55 2.43 3.30 1.96
C ILE A 55 1.58 2.05 2.07
N GLU A 56 2.01 1.12 2.91
CA GLU A 56 1.29 -0.13 3.16
C GLU A 56 0.44 -0.02 4.41
N TRP A 57 -0.85 -0.34 4.28
CA TRP A 57 -1.74 -0.45 5.42
C TRP A 57 -2.59 -1.73 5.33
N HIS A 58 -2.33 -2.64 6.27
CA HIS A 58 -3.04 -3.91 6.36
C HIS A 58 -4.38 -3.73 7.07
N VAL A 59 -5.49 -3.82 6.31
CA VAL A 59 -6.84 -3.66 6.83
C VAL A 59 -7.49 -5.04 7.06
N LYS A 60 -8.06 -5.22 8.26
CA LYS A 60 -8.85 -6.39 8.68
C LYS A 60 -10.29 -5.97 8.95
N SER A 61 -11.21 -6.92 9.10
CA SER A 61 -12.61 -6.64 9.49
C SER A 61 -12.73 -5.96 10.86
N THR A 62 -11.71 -6.09 11.71
CA THR A 62 -11.64 -5.45 13.02
C THR A 62 -10.94 -4.10 12.99
N THR A 63 -10.37 -3.70 11.84
CA THR A 63 -9.69 -2.41 11.70
C THR A 63 -10.70 -1.27 11.73
N LYS A 64 -10.47 -0.30 12.62
CA LYS A 64 -11.30 0.90 12.77
C LYS A 64 -10.59 2.12 12.16
N ALA A 65 -11.37 3.12 11.76
CA ALA A 65 -10.84 4.34 11.14
C ALA A 65 -9.80 5.08 11.99
N HIS A 66 -9.97 5.11 13.32
CA HIS A 66 -9.03 5.77 14.23
C HIS A 66 -7.60 5.20 14.15
N GLN A 67 -7.49 3.90 13.84
CA GLN A 67 -6.20 3.20 13.71
C GLN A 67 -5.41 3.63 12.47
N GLY A 68 -6.09 4.23 11.48
CA GLY A 68 -5.45 4.84 10.31
C GLY A 68 -5.07 6.31 10.49
N LEU A 69 -5.43 6.91 11.64
CA LEU A 69 -5.08 8.29 11.98
C LEU A 69 -3.93 8.31 12.98
N TYR A 70 -4.21 7.90 14.21
CA TYR A 70 -3.27 7.96 15.33
C TYR A 70 -3.76 7.06 16.48
N GLU A 71 -2.86 6.23 17.02
CA GLU A 71 -3.07 5.50 18.27
C GLU A 71 -2.06 6.00 19.31
N TYR A 72 -2.55 6.38 20.50
CA TYR A 72 -1.70 6.66 21.64
C TYR A 72 -1.59 5.42 22.51
N ASP A 73 -0.43 4.76 22.48
CA ASP A 73 -0.14 3.64 23.37
C ASP A 73 0.44 4.16 24.70
N ALA A 74 -0.46 4.43 25.65
CA ALA A 74 -0.07 4.87 26.99
C ALA A 74 0.76 3.83 27.75
N VAL A 75 0.60 2.54 27.45
CA VAL A 75 1.29 1.44 28.15
C VAL A 75 2.72 1.31 27.64
N ALA A 76 2.93 1.32 26.32
CA ALA A 76 4.27 1.38 25.74
C ALA A 76 5.00 2.64 26.22
N ARG A 77 4.32 3.80 26.23
CA ARG A 77 4.91 5.05 26.71
C ARG A 77 5.35 4.99 28.18
N LEU A 78 4.59 4.31 29.04
CA LEU A 78 4.92 4.08 30.45
C LEU A 78 6.11 3.13 30.60
N ARG A 79 6.13 2.01 29.86
CA ARG A 79 7.23 1.03 29.88
C ARG A 79 8.56 1.69 29.48
N ASP A 80 8.55 2.49 28.42
CA ASP A 80 9.75 3.19 27.94
C ASP A 80 10.22 4.26 28.95
N GLY A 81 9.32 4.79 29.78
CA GLY A 81 9.67 5.68 30.89
C GLY A 81 10.21 4.96 32.14
N GLN A 82 9.88 3.68 32.34
CA GLN A 82 10.44 2.86 33.43
C GLN A 82 11.79 2.24 33.07
N LEU A 83 12.09 2.09 31.77
CA LEU A 83 13.39 1.63 31.25
C LEU A 83 14.41 2.79 31.10
N GLY A 84 14.25 3.87 31.87
CA GLY A 84 15.12 5.05 31.81
C GLY A 84 16.59 4.74 32.16
N ASP A 85 17.44 4.97 31.15
CA ASP A 85 18.91 4.98 31.03
C ASP A 85 19.75 3.74 31.43
N PRO A 86 20.86 3.44 30.70
CA PRO A 86 21.81 2.39 31.08
C PRO A 86 22.54 2.67 32.39
#